data_AF-A0A952WPH9-F1
#
_entry.id   AF-A0A952WPH9-F1
#
_cell.length_a   1.000
_cell.length_b   1.000
_cell.length_c   1.000
_cell.angle_alpha   90.00
_cell.angle_beta   90.00
_cell.angle_gamma   90.00
#
_symmetry.space_group_name_H-M   'P 1'
#
loop_
_entity.id
_entity.type
_entity.pdbx_description
1 polymer ?
#
loop_
_entity_poly.entity_id
_entity_poly.type
_entity_poly.pdbx_seq_one_letter_code
_entity_poly.pdbx_strand_id
1 'polypeptide(L)' 'MTPDQLRTALRELNGERDLTLAFIGMAEHLHIPKAMLIPDEPDHLVKVTDGSSVYIVEAERVVWFKIGLGHVKVKH' A
#
# COMPACT_ATOMS: atom_id res chain seq x y z
N MET A 1 -5.67 -1.23 12.46
CA MET A 1 -5.93 0.23 12.30
C MET A 1 -7.26 0.40 11.57
N THR A 2 -7.92 1.57 11.60
CA THR A 2 -9.17 1.74 10.82
C THR A 2 -8.88 1.89 9.32
N PRO A 3 -9.85 1.59 8.44
CA PRO A 3 -9.71 1.83 6.99
C PRO A 3 -9.28 3.26 6.65
N ASP A 4 -9.87 4.26 7.30
CA ASP A 4 -9.54 5.68 7.08
C ASP A 4 -8.11 6.03 7.51
N GLN A 5 -7.63 5.47 8.63
CA GLN A 5 -6.26 5.65 9.10
C GLN A 5 -5.27 5.05 8.10
N LEU A 6 -5.54 3.84 7.61
CA LEU A 6 -4.70 3.19 6.62
C LEU A 6 -4.71 3.99 5.31
N ARG A 7 -5.88 4.37 4.79
CA ARG A 7 -6.01 5.17 3.57
C ARG A 7 -5.24 6.49 3.67
N THR A 8 -5.35 7.18 4.81
CA THR A 8 -4.60 8.42 5.08
C THR A 8 -3.09 8.19 5.04
N ALA A 9 -2.61 7.10 5.65
CA ALA A 9 -1.19 6.78 5.67
C ALA A 9 -0.64 6.41 4.28
N LEU A 10 -1.46 5.76 3.44
CA LEU A 10 -1.09 5.34 2.10
C LEU A 10 -1.26 6.44 1.03
N ARG A 11 -1.71 7.65 1.40
CA ARG A 11 -2.06 8.71 0.43
C ARG A 11 -0.91 9.16 -0.49
N GLU A 12 0.34 8.92 -0.08
CA GLU A 12 1.52 9.29 -0.87
C GLU A 12 1.88 8.27 -1.95
N LEU A 13 1.18 7.13 -2.01
CA LEU A 13 1.37 6.12 -3.03
C LEU A 13 0.79 6.59 -4.37
N ASN A 14 1.68 7.02 -5.25
CA ASN A 14 1.40 7.63 -6.55
C ASN A 14 2.04 6.87 -7.73
N GLY A 15 2.54 5.65 -7.51
CA GLY A 15 3.22 4.86 -8.52
C GLY A 15 4.75 5.00 -8.53
N GLU A 16 5.31 5.87 -7.70
CA GLU A 16 6.77 6.07 -7.58
C GLU A 16 7.40 5.29 -6.43
N ARG A 17 6.57 4.71 -5.56
CA ARG A 17 6.98 4.09 -4.29
C ARG A 17 6.48 2.67 -4.20
N ASP A 18 7.31 1.81 -3.63
CA ASP A 18 6.91 0.44 -3.34
C ASP A 18 6.23 0.39 -1.96
N LEU A 19 5.25 -0.50 -1.81
CA LEU A 19 4.58 -0.77 -0.54
C LEU A 19 4.91 -2.18 -0.06
N THR A 20 5.23 -2.34 1.22
CA THR A 20 5.29 -3.64 1.88
C THR A 20 4.29 -3.68 3.03
N LEU A 21 3.47 -4.74 3.09
CA LEU A 21 2.45 -4.96 4.10
C LEU A 21 2.76 -6.24 4.89
N ALA A 22 2.65 -6.15 6.22
CA ALA A 22 2.69 -7.31 7.10
C ALA A 22 1.33 -7.49 7.78
N PHE A 23 0.84 -8.75 7.79
CA PHE A 23 -0.46 -9.10 8.31
C PHE A 23 -0.38 -9.93 9.59
N ILE A 24 -1.40 -9.81 10.45
CA ILE A 24 -1.52 -10.62 11.67
C ILE A 24 -1.53 -12.11 11.30
N GLY A 25 -0.66 -12.88 11.96
CA GLY A 25 -0.60 -14.34 11.80
C GLY A 25 0.01 -14.81 10.47
N MET A 26 0.62 -13.92 9.69
CA MET A 26 1.33 -14.27 8.46
C MET A 26 2.82 -13.98 8.61
N ALA A 27 3.66 -14.96 8.26
CA ALA A 27 5.11 -14.80 8.26
C ALA A 27 5.62 -14.09 6.99
N GLU A 28 4.87 -14.18 5.90
CA GLU A 28 5.19 -13.53 4.64
C GLU A 28 4.66 -12.10 4.60
N HIS A 29 5.38 -11.23 3.90
CA HIS A 29 4.98 -9.86 3.63
C HIS A 29 4.55 -9.72 2.18
N LEU A 30 3.49 -8.96 1.95
CA LEU A 30 3.06 -8.61 0.60
C LEU A 30 3.86 -7.40 0.11
N HIS A 31 4.61 -7.58 -0.97
CA HIS A 31 5.31 -6.50 -1.66
C HIS A 31 4.52 -6.08 -2.91
N ILE A 32 4.18 -4.80 -2.99
CA ILE A 32 3.46 -4.18 -4.11
C ILE A 32 4.40 -3.13 -4.74
N PRO A 33 5.02 -3.42 -5.89
CA PRO A 33 5.91 -2.48 -6.55
C PRO A 33 5.11 -1.32 -7.15
N LYS A 34 5.69 -0.12 -7.21
CA LYS A 34 5.06 1.08 -7.81
C LYS A 34 3.60 1.25 -7.36
N ALA A 35 3.39 1.10 -6.07
CA ALA A 35 2.06 1.10 -5.48
C ALA A 35 1.38 2.45 -5.66
N MET A 36 0.09 2.39 -5.99
CA MET A 36 -0.82 3.51 -6.11
C MET A 36 -2.03 3.26 -5.22
N LEU A 37 -2.39 4.23 -4.40
CA LEU A 37 -3.65 4.19 -3.65
C LEU A 37 -4.81 4.49 -4.61
N ILE A 38 -5.78 3.59 -4.68
CA ILE A 38 -7.03 3.85 -5.40
C ILE A 38 -7.92 4.76 -4.50
N PRO A 39 -8.57 5.79 -5.06
CA PRO A 39 -9.49 6.65 -4.31
C PRO A 39 -10.56 5.87 -3.53
N ASP A 40 -11.16 6.52 -2.53
CA ASP A 40 -12.30 5.92 -1.84
C ASP A 40 -13.46 5.69 -2.82
N GLU A 41 -13.98 4.47 -2.81
CA GLU A 41 -15.09 4.02 -3.66
C GLU A 41 -16.29 3.68 -2.76
N PRO A 42 -17.51 3.47 -3.30
CA PRO A 42 -18.71 3.25 -2.48
C PRO A 42 -18.68 2.05 -1.54
N ASP A 43 -17.76 1.09 -1.73
CA ASP A 43 -17.56 -0.04 -0.82
C ASP A 43 -16.65 0.28 0.38
N HIS A 44 -16.05 1.47 0.39
CA HIS A 44 -15.13 1.97 1.40
C HIS A 44 -13.92 1.05 1.68
N LEU A 45 -13.60 0.13 0.76
CA LEU A 45 -12.46 -0.77 0.90
C LEU A 45 -11.16 -0.05 0.57
N VAL A 46 -10.09 -0.35 1.30
CA VAL A 46 -8.76 0.17 0.97
C VAL A 46 -8.19 -0.64 -0.18
N LYS A 47 -7.97 0.00 -1.32
CA LYS A 47 -7.50 -0.63 -2.55
C LYS A 47 -6.18 -0.01 -2.99
N VAL A 48 -5.22 -0.85 -3.32
CA VAL A 48 -3.91 -0.46 -3.85
C VAL A 48 -3.72 -1.16 -5.19
N THR A 49 -3.03 -0.53 -6.14
CA THR A 49 -2.68 -1.16 -7.43
C THR A 49 -1.22 -0.94 -7.76
N ASP A 50 -0.62 -1.88 -8.48
CA ASP A 50 0.68 -1.77 -9.14
C ASP A 50 0.54 -1.45 -10.65
N GLY A 51 -0.68 -1.18 -11.12
CA GLY A 51 -1.02 -0.99 -12.52
C GLY A 51 -1.33 -2.29 -13.28
N SER A 52 -1.10 -3.46 -12.68
CA SER A 52 -1.40 -4.78 -13.25
C SER A 52 -2.48 -5.53 -12.46
N SER A 53 -2.52 -5.34 -11.14
CA SER A 53 -3.44 -5.98 -10.21
C SER A 53 -4.04 -4.95 -9.24
N VAL A 54 -5.23 -5.27 -8.72
CA VAL A 54 -5.86 -4.54 -7.61
C VAL A 54 -5.80 -5.41 -6.36
N TYR A 55 -5.22 -4.85 -5.29
CA TYR A 55 -5.06 -5.47 -3.98
C TYR A 55 -6.05 -4.82 -3.01
N ILE A 56 -6.96 -5.61 -2.46
CA ILE A 56 -7.89 -5.19 -1.42
C ILE A 56 -7.24 -5.47 -0.06
N VAL A 57 -7.08 -4.45 0.78
CA VAL A 57 -6.32 -4.53 2.02
C VAL A 57 -7.25 -4.44 3.23
N GLU A 58 -7.26 -5.50 4.05
CA GLU A 58 -7.97 -5.52 5.33
C GLU A 58 -7.20 -4.73 6.40
N ALA A 59 -7.67 -3.51 6.71
CA ALA A 59 -6.99 -2.57 7.59
C ALA A 59 -6.85 -3.07 9.04
N GLU A 60 -7.79 -3.88 9.51
CA GLU A 60 -7.74 -4.43 10.87
C GLU A 60 -6.65 -5.48 11.04
N ARG A 61 -6.20 -6.09 9.94
CA ARG A 61 -5.19 -7.15 9.95
C ARG A 61 -3.78 -6.68 9.61
N VAL A 62 -3.60 -5.42 9.22
CA VAL A 62 -2.26 -4.85 8.98
C VAL A 62 -1.59 -4.55 10.33
N VAL A 63 -0.43 -5.17 10.57
CA VAL A 63 0.39 -4.95 11.76
C VAL A 63 1.31 -3.75 11.58
N TRP A 64 1.99 -3.69 10.43
CA TRP A 64 2.86 -2.60 10.04
C TRP A 64 2.97 -2.55 8.51
N PHE A 65 3.45 -1.42 8.00
CA PHE A 65 3.77 -1.26 6.59
C PHE A 65 5.03 -0.41 6.40
N LYS A 66 5.68 -0.58 5.25
CA LYS A 66 6.82 0.23 4.81
C LYS A 66 6.46 0.84 3.45
N ILE A 67 6.62 2.15 3.33
CA ILE A 67 6.60 2.86 2.05
C ILE A 67 8.05 3.13 1.63
N GLY A 68 8.47 2.60 0.49
CA GLY A 68 9.80 2.85 -0.06
C GLY A 68 9.93 4.29 -0.56
N LEU A 69 11.06 4.96 -0.28
CA LEU A 69 11.28 6.35 -0.68
C LEU A 69 11.60 6.54 -2.18
N GLY A 70 11.48 5.49 -2.99
CA GLY A 70 11.99 5.43 -4.35
C GLY A 70 13.53 5.35 -4.37
N HIS A 71 14.10 4.68 -5.37
CA HIS A 71 15.54 4.77 -5.59
C HIS A 71 15.86 6.19 -6.08
N VAL A 72 16.72 6.92 -5.36
CA VAL A 72 17.33 8.15 -5.88
C VAL A 72 17.99 7.76 -7.21
N LYS A 73 17.44 8.23 -8.34
CA LYS A 73 18.11 8.08 -9.63
C LYS A 73 19.39 8.90 -9.58
N VAL A 74 20.51 8.26 -9.27
CA VAL A 74 21.83 8.87 -9.45
C VAL A 74 22.01 9.07 -10.95
N LYS A 75 21.82 10.31 -11.41
CA LYS A 75 22.14 10.69 -12.78
C LYS A 75 23.63 10.43 -13.00
N HIS A 76 23.95 9.53 -13.93
CA HIS A 76 25.30 9.40 -14.49
C HIS A 76 25.41 10.38 -15.67
#